data_AF-A0A2G6FQH6-F1
#
_entry.id   AF-A0A2G6FQH6-F1
#
_cell.length_a   1.000
_cell.length_b   1.000
_cell.length_c   1.000
_cell.angle_alpha   90.00
_cell.angle_beta   90.00
_cell.angle_gamma   90.00
#
_symmetry.space_group_name_H-M   'P 1'
#
loop_
_entity.id
_entity.type
_entity.pdbx_description
1 polymer ?
#
loop_
_entity_poly.entity_id
_entity_poly.type
_entity_poly.pdbx_seq_one_letter_code
_entity_poly.pdbx_strand_id
1 'polypeptide(L)'
;MNIVRITNKIALIAVILLIYWVFIFVSCEVFGFKVFRENMTEIFYLSIFGLFAVMTAAVILNIMLNLTAIAEGRPAGKALSSRNIFKTAAAFIGSLAVIFALLYTGDLVSSRKKEAYLVAAASDLVKEQRHIIDRLADYSFSRQYIEEAARDIGILSKVEEKFPQIIVIAPDKIEGRDFLLRFSRYSELEKDEEPQKSGYILSTSSEERQYLYDVFAGKTSQRRFSASDGRYELYYPVQTSKGTVIIHLSQYNRYGKLGS
;
A
#
# COMPACT_ATOMS: atom_id res chain seq x y z
N MET A 1 -16.35 -21.19 43.50
CA MET A 1 -16.33 -20.55 42.15
C MET A 1 -16.37 -21.65 41.10
N ASN A 2 -17.31 -21.64 40.16
CA ASN A 2 -17.59 -22.80 39.30
C ASN A 2 -16.63 -22.84 38.09
N ILE A 3 -15.50 -23.54 38.22
CA ILE A 3 -14.38 -23.56 37.24
C ILE A 3 -14.89 -23.91 35.83
N VAL A 4 -15.83 -24.84 35.70
CA VAL A 4 -16.48 -25.20 34.42
C VAL A 4 -17.11 -24.00 33.71
N ARG A 5 -17.77 -23.10 34.46
CA ARG A 5 -18.39 -21.89 33.86
C ARG A 5 -17.33 -20.89 33.40
N ILE A 6 -16.17 -20.84 34.06
CA ILE A 6 -15.06 -19.97 33.67
C ILE A 6 -14.43 -20.50 32.39
N THR A 7 -14.15 -21.81 32.31
CA THR A 7 -13.60 -22.45 31.12
C THR A 7 -14.50 -22.26 29.90
N ASN A 8 -15.81 -22.45 30.06
CA ASN A 8 -16.79 -22.20 28.99
C ASN A 8 -16.81 -20.73 28.53
N LYS A 9 -16.66 -19.77 29.44
CA LYS A 9 -16.56 -18.34 29.08
C LYS A 9 -15.26 -18.03 28.35
N ILE A 10 -14.14 -18.58 28.78
CA ILE A 10 -12.84 -18.40 28.11
C ILE A 10 -12.90 -18.95 26.68
N ALA A 11 -13.43 -20.16 26.49
CA ALA A 11 -13.63 -20.75 25.17
C ALA A 11 -14.49 -19.86 24.27
N LEU A 12 -15.62 -19.35 24.80
CA LEU A 12 -16.51 -18.45 24.06
C LEU A 12 -15.81 -17.14 23.67
N ILE A 13 -15.06 -16.52 24.59
CA ILE A 13 -14.30 -15.29 24.32
C ILE A 13 -13.24 -15.55 23.24
N ALA A 14 -12.51 -16.67 23.30
CA ALA A 14 -11.50 -17.02 22.30
C ALA A 14 -12.11 -17.16 20.90
N VAL A 15 -13.28 -17.80 20.77
CA VAL A 15 -14.00 -17.88 19.49
C VAL A 15 -14.42 -16.50 18.99
N ILE A 16 -14.95 -15.64 19.87
CA ILE A 16 -15.34 -14.27 19.50
C ILE A 16 -14.12 -13.46 19.03
N LEU A 17 -12.99 -13.55 19.72
CA LEU A 17 -11.74 -12.90 19.32
C LEU A 17 -11.25 -13.41 17.96
N LEU A 18 -11.34 -14.72 17.70
CA LEU A 18 -11.00 -15.30 16.41
C LEU A 18 -11.88 -14.72 15.29
N ILE A 19 -13.19 -14.57 15.52
CA ILE A 19 -14.10 -13.98 14.53
C ILE A 19 -13.71 -12.52 14.24
N TYR A 20 -13.46 -11.71 15.27
CA TYR A 20 -12.99 -10.33 15.06
C TYR A 20 -11.68 -10.28 14.29
N TRP A 21 -10.76 -11.17 14.63
CA TRP A 21 -9.45 -11.21 13.98
C TRP A 21 -9.54 -11.59 12.50
N VAL A 22 -10.32 -12.64 12.19
CA VAL A 22 -10.62 -13.04 10.81
C VAL A 22 -11.31 -11.91 10.05
N PHE A 23 -12.25 -11.20 10.68
CA PHE A 23 -12.92 -10.06 10.06
C PHE A 23 -11.96 -8.91 9.74
N ILE A 24 -11.08 -8.54 10.68
CA ILE A 24 -10.04 -7.51 10.45
C ILE A 24 -9.14 -7.93 9.29
N PHE A 25 -8.66 -9.18 9.30
CA PHE A 25 -7.80 -9.70 8.24
C PHE A 25 -8.47 -9.66 6.86
N VAL A 26 -9.68 -10.21 6.73
CA VAL A 26 -10.44 -10.19 5.48
C VAL A 26 -10.72 -8.76 5.03
N SER A 27 -11.05 -7.85 5.95
CA SER A 27 -11.27 -6.44 5.62
C SER A 27 -9.99 -5.79 5.08
N CYS A 28 -8.85 -6.04 5.71
CA CYS A 28 -7.56 -5.54 5.23
C CYS A 28 -7.18 -6.10 3.87
N GLU A 29 -7.40 -7.39 3.61
CA GLU A 29 -7.05 -8.03 2.32
C GLU A 29 -8.00 -7.61 1.19
N VAL A 30 -9.32 -7.64 1.41
CA VAL A 30 -10.33 -7.34 0.39
C VAL A 30 -10.34 -5.87 0.01
N PHE A 31 -10.20 -4.97 0.99
CA PHE A 31 -10.22 -3.52 0.76
C PHE A 31 -8.83 -2.91 0.69
N GLY A 32 -7.77 -3.69 0.87
CA GLY A 32 -6.39 -3.22 0.80
C GLY A 32 -6.00 -2.24 1.92
N PHE A 33 -6.61 -2.33 3.11
CA PHE A 33 -6.32 -1.40 4.22
C PHE A 33 -4.92 -1.62 4.77
N LYS A 34 -4.18 -0.52 4.92
CA LYS A 34 -2.75 -0.57 5.13
C LYS A 34 -2.29 -0.24 6.56
N VAL A 35 -3.16 -0.42 7.54
CA VAL A 35 -2.99 0.00 8.96
C VAL A 35 -1.94 -0.83 9.72
N PHE A 36 -1.73 -2.10 9.36
CA PHE A 36 -0.90 -3.04 10.15
C PHE A 36 0.30 -3.61 9.37
N ARG A 37 0.80 -2.90 8.38
CA ARG A 37 1.56 -3.47 7.25
C ARG A 37 2.88 -4.22 7.55
N GLU A 38 3.50 -4.03 8.71
CA GLU A 38 4.68 -4.80 9.12
C GLU A 38 4.25 -6.02 9.93
N ASN A 39 4.67 -7.20 9.48
CA ASN A 39 4.41 -8.50 10.13
C ASN A 39 2.93 -8.90 10.23
N MET A 40 2.01 -8.32 9.46
CA MET A 40 0.59 -8.72 9.51
C MET A 40 0.37 -10.20 9.29
N THR A 41 1.01 -10.79 8.28
CA THR A 41 0.91 -12.22 7.99
C THR A 41 1.48 -13.08 9.12
N GLU A 42 2.60 -12.65 9.72
CA GLU A 42 3.25 -13.37 10.82
C GLU A 42 2.45 -13.26 12.13
N ILE A 43 2.03 -12.05 12.49
CA ILE A 43 1.13 -11.78 13.62
C ILE A 43 -0.21 -12.51 13.39
N PHE A 44 -0.70 -12.57 12.16
CA PHE A 44 -1.90 -13.30 11.78
C PHE A 44 -1.75 -14.79 12.04
N TYR A 45 -0.69 -15.42 11.55
CA TYR A 45 -0.46 -16.84 11.83
C TYR A 45 -0.23 -17.09 13.32
N LEU A 46 0.59 -16.28 13.98
CA LEU A 46 0.88 -16.41 15.41
C LEU A 46 -0.38 -16.27 16.27
N SER A 47 -1.25 -15.31 15.95
CA SER A 47 -2.53 -15.13 16.66
C SER A 47 -3.51 -16.26 16.39
N ILE A 48 -3.59 -16.79 15.17
CA ILE A 48 -4.39 -17.99 14.87
C ILE A 48 -3.88 -19.18 15.70
N PHE A 49 -2.57 -19.43 15.71
CA PHE A 49 -1.97 -20.49 16.51
C PHE A 49 -2.25 -20.30 18.01
N GLY A 50 -2.08 -19.07 18.51
CA GLY A 50 -2.36 -18.72 19.90
C GLY A 50 -3.83 -18.96 20.28
N LEU A 51 -4.77 -18.58 19.42
CA LEU A 51 -6.21 -18.79 19.63
C LEU A 51 -6.57 -20.28 19.61
N PHE A 52 -6.01 -21.07 18.68
CA PHE A 52 -6.19 -22.52 18.66
C PHE A 52 -5.62 -23.19 19.91
N ALA A 53 -4.47 -22.75 20.41
CA ALA A 53 -3.88 -23.28 21.64
C ALA A 53 -4.79 -23.02 22.85
N VAL A 54 -5.29 -21.78 22.99
CA VAL A 54 -6.24 -21.40 24.06
C VAL A 54 -7.55 -22.18 23.96
N MET A 55 -8.11 -22.32 22.75
CA MET A 55 -9.32 -23.12 22.53
C MET A 55 -9.11 -24.58 22.90
N THR A 56 -8.02 -25.19 22.47
CA THR A 56 -7.70 -26.59 22.76
C THR A 56 -7.55 -26.81 24.27
N ALA A 57 -6.81 -25.95 24.96
CA ALA A 57 -6.68 -25.99 26.42
C ALA A 57 -8.04 -25.84 27.13
N ALA A 58 -8.88 -24.91 26.66
CA ALA A 58 -10.22 -24.71 27.22
C ALA A 58 -11.14 -25.93 26.99
N VAL A 59 -11.09 -26.56 25.82
CA VAL A 59 -11.86 -27.78 25.51
C VAL A 59 -11.40 -28.94 26.40
N ILE A 60 -10.10 -29.18 26.51
CA ILE A 60 -9.55 -30.24 27.36
C ILE A 60 -9.98 -30.05 28.82
N LEU A 61 -9.83 -28.82 29.35
CA LEU A 61 -10.27 -28.48 30.70
C LEU A 61 -11.78 -28.68 30.87
N ASN A 62 -12.59 -28.31 29.88
CA ASN A 62 -14.04 -28.47 29.94
C ASN A 62 -14.45 -29.96 29.97
N ILE A 63 -13.82 -30.80 29.14
CA ILE A 63 -14.05 -32.25 29.11
C ILE A 63 -13.64 -32.86 30.46
N MET A 64 -12.43 -32.57 30.94
CA MET A 64 -11.91 -33.10 32.20
C MET A 64 -12.83 -32.75 33.37
N LEU A 65 -13.22 -31.47 33.48
CA LEU A 65 -14.07 -31.02 34.57
C LEU A 65 -15.50 -31.56 34.47
N ASN A 66 -16.03 -31.77 33.26
CA ASN A 66 -17.35 -32.36 33.08
C ASN A 66 -17.35 -33.85 33.46
N LEU A 67 -16.29 -34.60 33.11
CA LEU A 67 -16.10 -35.99 33.54
C LEU A 67 -15.95 -36.10 35.07
N THR A 68 -15.15 -35.23 35.69
CA THR A 68 -15.03 -35.17 37.16
C THR A 68 -16.36 -34.83 37.82
N ALA A 69 -17.15 -33.90 37.26
CA ALA A 69 -18.46 -33.55 37.80
C ALA A 69 -19.49 -34.68 37.69
N ILE A 70 -19.44 -35.48 36.61
CA ILE A 70 -20.26 -36.69 36.44
C ILE A 70 -19.84 -37.76 37.45
N ALA A 71 -18.53 -37.97 37.65
CA ALA A 71 -18.01 -38.91 38.65
C ALA A 71 -18.40 -38.51 40.09
N GLU A 72 -18.52 -37.21 40.37
CA GLU A 72 -18.98 -36.66 41.65
C GLU A 72 -20.52 -36.55 41.78
N GLY A 73 -21.29 -36.95 40.76
CA GLY A 73 -22.77 -36.99 40.81
C GLY A 73 -23.47 -35.63 40.77
N ARG A 74 -22.84 -34.56 40.25
CA ARG A 74 -23.48 -33.23 40.18
C ARG A 74 -24.50 -33.15 39.03
N PRO A 75 -25.70 -32.57 39.25
CA PRO A 75 -26.72 -32.45 38.20
C PRO A 75 -26.31 -31.43 37.12
N ALA A 76 -26.61 -31.76 35.86
CA ALA A 76 -26.35 -30.90 34.70
C ALA A 76 -27.19 -29.60 34.76
N GLY A 77 -26.56 -28.47 34.43
CA GLY A 77 -27.14 -27.13 34.58
C GLY A 77 -28.29 -26.79 33.62
N LYS A 78 -29.20 -25.93 34.09
CA LYS A 78 -30.39 -25.41 33.36
C LYS A 78 -30.07 -24.69 32.04
N ALA A 79 -30.96 -24.87 31.07
CA ALA A 79 -30.95 -24.22 29.76
C ALA A 79 -31.02 -22.67 29.83
N LEU A 80 -30.32 -22.01 28.90
CA LEU A 80 -30.23 -20.55 28.78
C LEU A 80 -31.56 -19.95 28.28
N SER A 81 -32.06 -18.94 29.00
CA SER A 81 -33.23 -18.14 28.65
C SER A 81 -32.97 -17.25 27.41
N SER A 82 -33.85 -17.30 26.41
CA SER A 82 -33.64 -16.74 25.06
C SER A 82 -33.94 -15.24 24.90
N ARG A 83 -34.26 -14.51 25.97
CA ARG A 83 -34.97 -13.21 25.85
C ARG A 83 -34.13 -12.00 25.40
N ASN A 84 -32.82 -12.14 25.16
CA ASN A 84 -31.93 -11.01 24.81
C ASN A 84 -31.01 -11.23 23.59
N ILE A 85 -31.18 -12.32 22.83
CA ILE A 85 -30.27 -12.70 21.73
C ILE A 85 -30.17 -11.61 20.65
N PHE A 86 -31.29 -10.94 20.33
CA PHE A 86 -31.30 -9.89 19.30
C PHE A 86 -30.45 -8.68 19.68
N LYS A 87 -30.52 -8.19 20.93
CA LYS A 87 -29.73 -7.04 21.39
C LYS A 87 -28.24 -7.36 21.42
N THR A 88 -27.88 -8.57 21.84
CA THR A 88 -26.48 -9.02 21.85
C THR A 88 -25.94 -9.22 20.43
N ALA A 89 -26.74 -9.75 19.52
CA ALA A 89 -26.36 -9.88 18.11
C ALA A 89 -26.22 -8.51 17.43
N ALA A 90 -27.13 -7.58 17.68
CA ALA A 90 -27.05 -6.22 17.16
C ALA A 90 -25.81 -5.49 17.68
N ALA A 91 -25.47 -5.64 18.97
CA ALA A 91 -24.25 -5.06 19.54
C ALA A 91 -22.98 -5.65 18.89
N PHE A 92 -22.96 -6.96 18.63
CA PHE A 92 -21.85 -7.63 17.95
C PHE A 92 -21.69 -7.19 16.49
N ILE A 93 -22.79 -7.00 15.75
CA ILE A 93 -22.72 -6.48 14.39
C ILE A 93 -22.27 -5.01 14.40
N GLY A 94 -22.78 -4.22 15.36
CA GLY A 94 -22.40 -2.83 15.53
C GLY A 94 -20.91 -2.64 15.78
N SER A 95 -20.29 -3.49 16.60
CA SER A 95 -18.84 -3.43 16.84
C SER A 95 -18.02 -3.79 15.60
N LEU A 96 -18.47 -4.72 14.75
CA LEU A 96 -17.81 -5.00 13.46
C LEU A 96 -17.83 -3.77 12.55
N ALA A 97 -18.96 -3.08 12.47
CA ALA A 97 -19.07 -1.84 11.69
C ALA A 97 -18.14 -0.74 12.22
N VAL A 98 -18.03 -0.59 13.55
CA VAL A 98 -17.09 0.36 14.18
C VAL A 98 -15.64 0.00 13.87
N ILE A 99 -15.26 -1.27 14.00
CA ILE A 99 -13.92 -1.74 13.67
C ILE A 99 -13.60 -1.44 12.21
N PHE A 100 -14.51 -1.76 11.29
CA PHE A 100 -14.34 -1.46 9.87
C PHE A 100 -14.12 0.04 9.62
N ALA A 101 -14.93 0.91 10.25
CA ALA A 101 -14.77 2.35 10.14
C ALA A 101 -13.41 2.83 10.67
N LEU A 102 -12.92 2.25 11.78
CA LEU A 102 -11.58 2.54 12.32
C LEU A 102 -10.46 2.10 11.37
N LEU A 103 -10.57 0.92 10.76
CA LEU A 103 -9.61 0.43 9.78
C LEU A 103 -9.56 1.34 8.55
N TYR A 104 -10.73 1.68 8.00
CA TYR A 104 -10.86 2.55 6.84
C TYR A 104 -10.28 3.95 7.11
N THR A 105 -10.64 4.55 8.24
CA THR A 105 -10.12 5.88 8.61
C THR A 105 -8.62 5.85 8.92
N GLY A 106 -8.13 4.79 9.56
CA GLY A 106 -6.70 4.57 9.77
C GLY A 106 -5.92 4.49 8.45
N ASP A 107 -6.45 3.78 7.46
CA ASP A 107 -5.84 3.69 6.12
C ASP A 107 -5.82 5.05 5.41
N LEU A 108 -6.94 5.78 5.40
CA LEU A 108 -7.02 7.11 4.80
C LEU A 108 -5.98 8.07 5.39
N VAL A 109 -5.86 8.10 6.72
CA VAL A 109 -4.90 8.96 7.41
C VAL A 109 -3.46 8.55 7.09
N SER A 110 -3.18 7.24 7.10
CA SER A 110 -1.85 6.70 6.79
C SER A 110 -1.44 7.02 5.35
N SER A 111 -2.36 6.84 4.40
CA SER A 111 -2.15 7.13 2.98
C SER A 111 -1.89 8.61 2.73
N ARG A 112 -2.68 9.52 3.33
CA ARG A 112 -2.44 10.97 3.24
C ARG A 112 -1.11 11.41 3.86
N LYS A 113 -0.74 10.82 5.00
CA LYS A 113 0.55 11.11 5.63
C LYS A 113 1.71 10.67 4.73
N LYS A 114 1.61 9.50 4.10
CA LYS A 114 2.61 9.00 3.15
C LYS A 114 2.66 9.86 1.90
N GLU A 115 1.52 10.26 1.35
CA GLU A 115 1.43 11.21 0.23
C GLU A 115 2.13 12.52 0.55
N ALA A 116 1.75 13.20 1.64
CA ALA A 116 2.34 14.47 2.06
C ALA A 116 3.86 14.35 2.23
N TYR A 117 4.33 13.24 2.82
CA TYR A 117 5.75 12.97 3.00
C TYR A 117 6.50 12.79 1.66
N LEU A 118 5.94 12.03 0.72
CA LEU A 118 6.55 11.84 -0.60
C LEU A 118 6.52 13.13 -1.42
N VAL A 119 5.43 13.89 -1.37
CA VAL A 119 5.32 15.19 -2.04
C VAL A 119 6.34 16.19 -1.48
N ALA A 120 6.56 16.21 -0.17
CA ALA A 120 7.60 17.05 0.45
C ALA A 120 8.99 16.64 -0.04
N ALA A 121 9.32 15.35 0.01
CA ALA A 121 10.60 14.83 -0.49
C ALA A 121 10.84 15.17 -1.98
N ALA A 122 9.82 15.04 -2.82
CA ALA A 122 9.90 15.41 -4.23
C ALA A 122 10.17 16.91 -4.41
N SER A 123 9.49 17.74 -3.62
CA SER A 123 9.68 19.19 -3.64
C SER A 123 11.10 19.58 -3.23
N ASP A 124 11.64 18.94 -2.19
CA ASP A 124 13.01 19.17 -1.71
C ASP A 124 14.04 18.72 -2.77
N LEU A 125 13.87 17.53 -3.34
CA LEU A 125 14.72 17.01 -4.42
C LEU A 125 14.78 17.98 -5.61
N VAL A 126 13.63 18.46 -6.10
CA VAL A 126 13.56 19.38 -7.24
C VAL A 126 14.19 20.73 -6.90
N LYS A 127 14.04 21.21 -5.67
CA LYS A 127 14.59 22.49 -5.22
C LYS A 127 16.11 22.44 -5.04
N GLU A 128 16.61 21.41 -4.40
CA GLU A 128 18.04 21.23 -4.12
C GLU A 128 18.82 20.88 -5.39
N GLN A 129 18.25 20.05 -6.26
CA GLN A 129 18.88 19.58 -7.49
C GLN A 129 18.47 20.41 -8.71
N ARG A 130 18.17 21.70 -8.52
CA ARG A 130 17.60 22.56 -9.57
C ARG A 130 18.39 22.54 -10.88
N HIS A 131 19.72 22.55 -10.79
CA HIS A 131 20.59 22.51 -11.97
C HIS A 131 20.46 21.22 -12.79
N ILE A 132 20.19 20.08 -12.12
CA ILE A 132 19.94 18.80 -12.79
C ILE A 132 18.58 18.84 -13.49
N ILE A 133 17.56 19.35 -12.78
CA ILE A 133 16.21 19.46 -13.33
C ILE A 133 16.15 20.39 -14.53
N ASP A 134 16.87 21.52 -14.50
CA ASP A 134 16.94 22.45 -15.62
C ASP A 134 17.61 21.81 -16.86
N ARG A 135 18.64 20.96 -16.68
CA ARG A 135 19.21 20.17 -17.79
C ARG A 135 18.23 19.14 -18.33
N LEU A 136 17.56 18.39 -17.46
CA LEU A 136 16.57 17.39 -17.86
C LEU A 136 15.40 18.03 -18.63
N ALA A 137 15.06 19.28 -18.33
CA ALA A 137 14.05 20.04 -19.04
C ALA A 137 14.51 20.62 -20.39
N ASP A 138 15.81 20.73 -20.64
CA ASP A 138 16.38 21.14 -21.94
C ASP A 138 16.38 19.95 -22.92
N TYR A 139 15.20 19.41 -23.15
CA TYR A 139 14.98 18.16 -23.84
C TYR A 139 15.34 18.26 -25.33
N SER A 140 16.14 17.29 -25.79
CA SER A 140 16.32 16.99 -27.22
C SER A 140 16.45 15.48 -27.40
N PHE A 141 15.83 14.90 -28.44
CA PHE A 141 16.02 13.48 -28.74
C PHE A 141 17.36 13.24 -29.43
N SER A 142 18.43 13.19 -28.64
CA SER A 142 19.80 12.91 -29.08
C SER A 142 20.45 11.87 -28.17
N ARG A 143 21.44 11.14 -28.69
CA ARG A 143 22.25 10.21 -27.88
C ARG A 143 22.86 10.93 -26.67
N GLN A 144 23.41 12.13 -26.89
CA GLN A 144 23.99 12.94 -25.82
C GLN A 144 22.98 13.22 -24.71
N TYR A 145 21.78 13.67 -25.05
CA TYR A 145 20.73 13.93 -24.05
C TYR A 145 20.35 12.65 -23.31
N ILE A 146 20.18 11.51 -24.01
CA ILE A 146 19.79 10.24 -23.39
C ILE A 146 20.84 9.79 -22.36
N GLU A 147 22.12 9.84 -22.72
CA GLU A 147 23.22 9.45 -21.83
C GLU A 147 23.39 10.43 -20.65
N GLU A 148 23.24 11.74 -20.89
CA GLU A 148 23.24 12.76 -19.83
C GLU A 148 22.05 12.61 -18.88
N ALA A 149 20.84 12.44 -19.41
CA ALA A 149 19.63 12.22 -18.63
C ALA A 149 19.73 10.96 -17.79
N ALA A 150 20.25 9.85 -18.34
CA ALA A 150 20.46 8.61 -17.57
C ALA A 150 21.42 8.81 -16.39
N ARG A 151 22.52 9.54 -16.60
CA ARG A 151 23.46 9.89 -15.52
C ARG A 151 22.81 10.78 -14.46
N ASP A 152 22.11 11.82 -14.88
CA ASP A 152 21.44 12.78 -14.02
C ASP A 152 20.34 12.11 -13.18
N ILE A 153 19.49 11.30 -13.80
CA ILE A 153 18.48 10.48 -13.11
C ILE A 153 19.14 9.50 -12.14
N GLY A 154 20.27 8.91 -12.54
CA GLY A 154 21.09 8.06 -11.68
C GLY A 154 21.54 8.77 -10.40
N ILE A 155 21.98 10.03 -10.51
CA ILE A 155 22.35 10.88 -9.36
C ILE A 155 21.13 11.17 -8.50
N LEU A 156 20.01 11.63 -9.10
CA LEU A 156 18.78 11.93 -8.36
C LEU A 156 18.29 10.72 -7.54
N SER A 157 18.36 9.52 -8.12
CA SER A 157 17.95 8.27 -7.45
C SER A 157 18.85 7.86 -6.28
N LYS A 158 20.06 8.42 -6.18
CA LYS A 158 20.99 8.20 -5.06
C LYS A 158 20.90 9.29 -3.99
N VAL A 159 20.51 10.50 -4.38
CA VAL A 159 20.36 11.65 -3.46
C VAL A 159 19.12 11.47 -2.59
N GLU A 160 18.02 10.99 -3.15
CA GLU A 160 16.77 10.78 -2.40
C GLU A 160 16.43 9.29 -2.34
N GLU A 161 16.88 8.65 -1.25
CA GLU A 161 16.67 7.21 -0.99
C GLU A 161 15.18 6.81 -1.01
N LYS A 162 14.27 7.77 -0.74
CA LYS A 162 12.82 7.51 -0.76
C LYS A 162 12.29 7.18 -2.16
N PHE A 163 13.01 7.56 -3.22
CA PHE A 163 12.60 7.34 -4.61
C PHE A 163 13.64 6.52 -5.38
N PRO A 164 13.63 5.19 -5.21
CA PRO A 164 14.58 4.31 -5.91
C PRO A 164 14.37 4.30 -7.42
N GLN A 165 13.17 4.66 -7.88
CA GLN A 165 12.82 4.77 -9.30
C GLN A 165 12.40 6.19 -9.62
N ILE A 166 13.20 6.83 -10.48
CA ILE A 166 12.94 8.15 -11.02
C ILE A 166 12.91 8.00 -12.55
N ILE A 167 11.86 8.54 -13.15
CA ILE A 167 11.65 8.60 -14.59
C ILE A 167 11.42 10.06 -14.96
N VAL A 168 12.01 10.48 -16.07
CA VAL A 168 11.76 11.79 -16.66
C VAL A 168 10.87 11.61 -17.87
N ILE A 169 9.80 12.41 -17.96
CA ILE A 169 8.86 12.37 -19.08
C ILE A 169 8.96 13.68 -19.85
N ALA A 170 9.05 13.56 -21.18
CA ALA A 170 9.04 14.68 -22.10
C ALA A 170 8.09 14.40 -23.29
N PRO A 171 7.45 15.43 -23.86
CA PRO A 171 6.63 15.29 -25.05
C PRO A 171 7.50 15.32 -26.31
N ASP A 172 7.14 14.54 -27.32
CA ASP A 172 7.81 14.56 -28.63
C ASP A 172 6.85 14.15 -29.75
N LYS A 173 7.24 14.36 -31.00
CA LYS A 173 6.50 13.92 -32.18
C LYS A 173 7.22 12.79 -32.90
N ILE A 174 6.44 11.77 -33.27
CA ILE A 174 6.86 10.66 -34.15
C ILE A 174 5.89 10.67 -35.34
N GLU A 175 6.42 10.90 -36.54
CA GLU A 175 5.62 10.99 -37.77
C GLU A 175 4.46 12.01 -37.67
N GLY A 176 4.69 13.13 -36.98
CA GLY A 176 3.70 14.19 -36.79
C GLY A 176 2.63 13.93 -35.72
N ARG A 177 2.64 12.76 -35.07
CA ARG A 177 1.76 12.43 -33.93
C ARG A 177 2.47 12.69 -32.60
N ASP A 178 1.73 13.22 -31.62
CA ASP A 178 2.26 13.50 -30.29
C ASP A 178 2.41 12.20 -29.48
N PHE A 179 3.58 12.02 -28.88
CA PHE A 179 3.90 10.93 -27.97
C PHE A 179 4.55 11.48 -26.70
N LEU A 180 4.51 10.67 -25.65
CA LEU A 180 5.23 10.92 -24.41
C LEU A 180 6.40 9.95 -24.39
N LEU A 181 7.60 10.47 -24.17
CA LEU A 181 8.81 9.68 -24.04
C LEU A 181 9.23 9.61 -22.57
N ARG A 182 9.77 8.46 -22.16
CA ARG A 182 10.30 8.21 -20.82
C ARG A 182 11.81 8.02 -20.87
N PHE A 183 12.51 8.63 -19.93
CA PHE A 183 13.95 8.44 -19.70
C PHE A 183 14.16 7.92 -18.29
N SER A 184 15.09 6.99 -18.12
CA SER A 184 15.39 6.35 -16.84
C SER A 184 16.89 6.39 -16.58
N ARG A 185 17.32 5.94 -15.38
CA ARG A 185 18.76 5.81 -15.06
C ARG A 185 19.52 4.82 -15.96
N TYR A 186 18.79 3.98 -16.69
CA TYR A 186 19.35 3.04 -17.65
C TYR A 186 19.10 3.58 -19.06
N SER A 187 20.19 3.82 -19.78
CA SER A 187 20.15 3.96 -21.23
C SER A 187 20.10 2.56 -21.81
N GLU A 188 19.10 2.28 -22.65
CA GLU A 188 18.99 1.01 -23.39
C GLU A 188 19.87 1.00 -24.65
N LEU A 189 20.65 2.07 -24.90
CA LEU A 189 21.48 2.20 -26.10
C LEU A 189 22.77 1.37 -25.99
N GLU A 190 23.01 0.52 -26.98
CA GLU A 190 24.33 -0.07 -27.18
C GLU A 190 25.34 0.97 -27.69
N LYS A 191 26.64 0.64 -27.63
CA LYS A 191 27.74 1.56 -27.90
C LYS A 191 27.65 2.24 -29.28
N ASP A 192 27.14 1.53 -30.28
CA ASP A 192 27.06 1.97 -31.68
C ASP A 192 25.62 2.00 -32.23
N GLU A 193 24.61 1.90 -31.37
CA GLU A 193 23.19 1.92 -31.77
C GLU A 193 22.65 3.35 -31.92
N GLU A 194 21.99 3.64 -33.04
CA GLU A 194 21.29 4.91 -33.20
C GLU A 194 19.98 4.91 -32.38
N PRO A 195 19.73 5.95 -31.55
CA PRO A 195 18.56 5.99 -30.70
C PRO A 195 17.27 6.04 -31.52
N GLN A 196 16.34 5.13 -31.22
CA GLN A 196 15.01 5.10 -31.85
C GLN A 196 13.94 5.55 -30.86
N LYS A 197 13.15 6.57 -31.24
CA LYS A 197 12.07 7.13 -30.39
C LYS A 197 11.06 6.07 -29.91
N SER A 198 10.83 5.04 -30.72
CA SER A 198 9.92 3.92 -30.41
C SER A 198 10.26 3.21 -29.09
N GLY A 199 11.55 3.04 -28.76
CA GLY A 199 11.99 2.41 -27.52
C GLY A 199 11.71 3.26 -26.27
N TYR A 200 11.52 4.56 -26.44
CA TYR A 200 11.31 5.50 -25.33
C TYR A 200 9.84 5.82 -25.09
N ILE A 201 8.92 5.31 -25.92
CA ILE A 201 7.49 5.62 -25.77
C ILE A 201 7.00 5.17 -24.39
N LEU A 202 6.40 6.10 -23.66
CA LEU A 202 5.77 5.84 -22.37
C LEU A 202 4.38 5.22 -22.59
N SER A 203 4.24 3.96 -22.16
CA SER A 203 2.92 3.34 -22.04
C SER A 203 2.18 3.90 -20.84
N THR A 204 0.92 4.29 -21.04
CA THR A 204 0.05 4.91 -20.03
C THR A 204 -1.40 4.47 -20.25
N SER A 205 -2.19 4.53 -19.17
CA SER A 205 -3.65 4.53 -19.30
C SER A 205 -4.14 5.80 -20.00
N SER A 206 -5.37 5.77 -20.53
CA SER A 206 -5.96 6.96 -21.18
C SER A 206 -6.06 8.16 -20.23
N GLU A 207 -6.35 7.92 -18.95
CA GLU A 207 -6.44 8.98 -17.93
C GLU A 207 -5.08 9.60 -17.60
N GLU A 208 -4.05 8.77 -17.41
CA GLU A 208 -2.69 9.25 -17.17
C GLU A 208 -2.16 10.02 -18.36
N ARG A 209 -2.37 9.51 -19.58
CA ARG A 209 -1.97 10.16 -20.81
C ARG A 209 -2.59 11.54 -20.95
N GLN A 210 -3.90 11.65 -20.69
CA GLN A 210 -4.62 12.91 -20.75
C GLN A 210 -4.06 13.91 -19.73
N TYR A 211 -3.85 13.48 -18.49
CA TYR A 211 -3.23 14.32 -17.46
C TYR A 211 -1.85 14.83 -17.88
N LEU A 212 -0.97 13.95 -18.39
CA LEU A 212 0.38 14.34 -18.81
C LEU A 212 0.35 15.35 -19.96
N TYR A 213 -0.52 15.16 -20.96
CA TYR A 213 -0.69 16.16 -22.03
C TYR A 213 -1.24 17.48 -21.53
N ASP A 214 -2.19 17.47 -20.59
CA ASP A 214 -2.73 18.70 -20.01
C ASP A 214 -1.68 19.47 -19.20
N VAL A 215 -0.72 18.75 -18.58
CA VAL A 215 0.46 19.37 -17.95
C VAL A 215 1.35 20.05 -18.99
N PHE A 216 1.75 19.34 -20.05
CA PHE A 216 2.62 19.90 -21.09
C PHE A 216 1.95 21.02 -21.90
N ALA A 217 0.62 20.99 -22.01
CA ALA A 217 -0.16 22.06 -22.63
C ALA A 217 -0.38 23.28 -21.69
N GLY A 218 0.12 23.23 -20.45
CA GLY A 218 -0.03 24.30 -19.46
C GLY A 218 -1.46 24.45 -18.91
N LYS A 219 -2.34 23.48 -19.13
CA LYS A 219 -3.72 23.51 -18.60
C LYS A 219 -3.78 23.16 -17.11
N THR A 220 -2.78 22.43 -16.61
CA THR A 220 -2.64 22.12 -15.19
C THR A 220 -1.17 22.07 -14.78
N SER A 221 -0.89 22.47 -13.55
CA SER A 221 0.41 22.27 -12.88
C SER A 221 0.25 21.44 -11.61
N GLN A 222 -0.93 20.81 -11.43
CA GLN A 222 -1.20 19.99 -10.27
C GLN A 222 -0.39 18.70 -10.34
N ARG A 223 0.14 18.28 -9.19
CA ARG A 223 0.83 17.00 -9.04
C ARG A 223 -0.23 15.90 -8.98
N ARG A 224 0.09 14.71 -9.50
CA ARG A 224 -0.77 13.53 -9.41
C ARG A 224 -0.09 12.47 -8.56
N PHE A 225 -0.74 12.09 -7.47
CA PHE A 225 -0.31 11.00 -6.61
C PHE A 225 -1.22 9.78 -6.79
N SER A 226 -0.64 8.58 -6.80
CA SER A 226 -1.34 7.31 -6.83
C SER A 226 -0.69 6.32 -5.85
N ALA A 227 -1.51 5.47 -5.24
CA ALA A 227 -1.06 4.49 -4.25
C ALA A 227 -1.83 3.17 -4.37
N SER A 228 -1.41 2.29 -5.29
CA SER A 228 -2.02 0.96 -5.49
C SER A 228 -1.04 -0.16 -5.14
N ASP A 229 -1.49 -1.21 -4.45
CA ASP A 229 -0.74 -2.46 -4.24
C ASP A 229 0.71 -2.31 -3.75
N GLY A 230 0.96 -1.34 -2.86
CA GLY A 230 2.30 -1.07 -2.32
C GLY A 230 3.22 -0.30 -3.27
N ARG A 231 2.75 0.04 -4.48
CA ARG A 231 3.36 0.98 -5.41
C ARG A 231 2.81 2.38 -5.14
N TYR A 232 3.72 3.30 -4.85
CA TYR A 232 3.45 4.72 -4.76
C TYR A 232 4.02 5.41 -5.98
N GLU A 233 3.24 6.28 -6.59
CA GLU A 233 3.62 7.02 -7.78
C GLU A 233 3.27 8.48 -7.62
N LEU A 234 4.21 9.34 -7.98
CA LEU A 234 4.05 10.78 -7.93
C LEU A 234 4.55 11.37 -9.25
N TYR A 235 3.65 11.95 -10.02
CA TYR A 235 3.99 12.79 -11.15
C TYR A 235 4.14 14.22 -10.65
N TYR A 236 5.37 14.74 -10.77
CA TYR A 236 5.73 16.06 -10.31
C TYR A 236 6.12 16.95 -11.51
N PRO A 237 5.18 17.77 -12.02
CA PRO A 237 5.48 18.75 -13.05
C PRO A 237 6.46 19.81 -12.55
N VAL A 238 7.49 20.12 -13.34
CA VAL A 238 8.44 21.20 -13.06
C VAL A 238 8.52 22.12 -14.27
N GLN A 239 8.25 23.40 -14.04
CA GLN A 239 8.49 24.45 -15.01
C GLN A 239 9.90 25.00 -14.83
N THR A 240 10.68 24.98 -15.90
CA THR A 240 12.01 25.59 -15.96
C THR A 240 12.01 26.69 -17.03
N SER A 241 13.12 27.44 -17.11
CA SER A 241 13.35 28.39 -18.21
C SER A 241 13.55 27.69 -19.56
N LYS A 242 13.88 26.39 -19.56
CA LYS A 242 14.16 25.58 -20.74
C LYS A 242 12.94 24.81 -21.25
N GLY A 243 11.96 24.56 -20.38
CA GLY A 243 10.73 23.88 -20.74
C GLY A 243 9.99 23.32 -19.54
N THR A 244 8.95 22.55 -19.81
CA THR A 244 8.23 21.76 -18.80
C THR A 244 8.76 20.35 -18.84
N VAL A 245 9.11 19.80 -17.69
CA VAL A 245 9.48 18.39 -17.52
C VAL A 245 8.64 17.77 -16.42
N ILE A 246 8.29 16.50 -16.54
CA ILE A 246 7.59 15.78 -15.49
C ILE A 246 8.55 14.76 -14.88
N ILE A 247 8.81 14.92 -13.59
CA ILE A 247 9.57 13.95 -12.80
C ILE A 247 8.57 12.95 -12.23
N HIS A 248 8.60 11.73 -12.74
CA HIS A 248 7.82 10.62 -12.23
C HIS A 248 8.65 9.85 -11.20
N LEU A 249 8.21 9.91 -9.96
CA LEU A 249 8.86 9.29 -8.81
C LEU A 249 8.03 8.10 -8.37
N SER A 250 8.64 6.93 -8.27
CA SER A 250 7.95 5.74 -7.78
C SER A 250 8.73 5.01 -6.70
N GLN A 251 7.98 4.49 -5.74
CA GLN A 251 8.49 3.62 -4.69
C GLN A 251 7.64 2.35 -4.68
N TYR A 252 8.26 1.22 -4.96
CA TYR A 252 7.65 -0.07 -4.72
C TYR A 252 8.19 -0.63 -3.41
N ASN A 253 7.31 -0.79 -2.44
CA ASN A 253 7.65 -1.49 -1.23
C ASN A 253 7.01 -2.88 -1.31
N ARG A 254 7.87 -3.91 -1.38
CA ARG A 254 7.47 -5.31 -1.50
C ARG A 254 6.92 -5.77 -0.14
N TYR A 255 5.67 -5.44 0.14
CA TYR A 255 5.03 -5.75 1.41
C TYR A 255 4.45 -7.17 1.41
N GLY A 256 4.60 -7.89 2.53
CA GLY A 256 3.71 -8.99 2.91
C GLY A 256 3.83 -10.34 2.19
N LYS A 257 4.78 -10.55 1.27
CA LYS A 257 5.02 -11.89 0.70
C LYS A 257 6.14 -12.60 1.44
N LEU A 258 5.82 -13.74 2.06
CA LEU A 258 6.81 -14.69 2.56
C LEU A 258 7.81 -15.03 1.43
N GLY A 259 9.11 -14.84 1.70
CA GLY A 259 10.18 -15.20 0.78
C GLY A 259 10.81 -14.05 -0.03
N SER A 260 10.89 -12.84 0.53
CA SER A 260 11.89 -11.84 0.09
C SER A 260 13.03 -11.75 1.09
#